data_AF-A0A1H6APQ7-F1
#
_entry.id   AF-A0A1H6APQ7-F1
#
_cell.length_a   1.000
_cell.length_b   1.000
_cell.length_c   1.000
_cell.angle_alpha   90.00
_cell.angle_beta   90.00
_cell.angle_gamma   90.00
#
_symmetry.space_group_name_H-M   'P 1'
#
loop_
_entity.id
_entity.type
_entity.pdbx_description
1 polymer ?
#
loop_
_entity_poly.entity_id
_entity_poly.type
_entity_poly.pdbx_seq_one_letter_code
_entity_poly.pdbx_strand_id
1 'polypeptide(L)' 'MTDAEIAEAKEQIQELREEVREDLAEDLGGEPDDYHSERYFRDLGGDAGEAVPDGGE' A
#
# COMPACT_ATOMS: atom_id res chain seq x y z
N MET A 1 -0.33 23.17 -5.84
CA MET A 1 0.12 21.79 -6.03
C MET A 1 0.70 21.69 -7.43
N THR A 2 2.00 21.47 -7.49
CA THR A 2 2.81 21.29 -8.70
C THR A 2 3.09 19.81 -8.91
N ASP A 3 3.48 19.42 -10.13
CA ASP A 3 3.87 18.03 -10.41
C ASP A 3 5.05 17.57 -9.54
N ALA A 4 5.95 18.49 -9.16
CA ALA A 4 7.06 18.21 -8.26
C ALA A 4 6.57 17.87 -6.84
N GLU A 5 5.64 18.65 -6.30
CA GLU A 5 5.03 18.37 -4.99
C GLU A 5 4.27 17.04 -4.99
N ILE A 6 3.62 16.69 -6.13
CA ILE A 6 2.93 15.40 -6.29
C ILE A 6 3.94 14.25 -6.33
N ALA A 7 5.06 14.40 -7.03
CA ALA A 7 6.10 13.38 -7.11
C ALA A 7 6.74 13.10 -5.74
N GLU A 8 7.05 14.17 -4.98
CA GLU A 8 7.58 14.06 -3.62
C GLU A 8 6.58 13.38 -2.67
N ALA A 9 5.31 13.76 -2.75
CA ALA A 9 4.26 13.12 -1.96
C ALA A 9 4.12 11.62 -2.29
N LYS A 10 4.27 11.24 -3.58
CA LYS A 10 4.25 9.83 -3.99
C LYS A 10 5.43 9.06 -3.38
N GLU A 11 6.63 9.62 -3.38
CA GLU A 11 7.80 8.99 -2.79
C GLU A 11 7.61 8.75 -1.28
N GLN A 12 7.16 9.77 -0.55
CA GLN A 12 6.85 9.66 0.87
C GLN A 12 5.77 8.60 1.16
N ILE A 13 4.74 8.51 0.31
CA ILE A 13 3.72 7.46 0.45
C ILE A 13 4.33 6.07 0.25
N GLN A 14 5.27 5.90 -0.69
CA GLN A 14 5.90 4.60 -0.93
C GLN A 14 6.80 4.19 0.24
N GLU A 15 7.55 5.13 0.82
CA GLU A 15 8.37 4.90 2.02
C GLU A 15 7.49 4.50 3.21
N LEU A 16 6.42 5.25 3.48
CA LEU A 16 5.47 4.92 4.55
C LEU A 16 4.82 3.55 4.34
N ARG A 17 4.52 3.17 3.09
CA ARG A 17 3.98 1.84 2.77
C ARG A 17 4.97 0.72 3.06
N GLU A 18 6.28 0.97 2.95
CA GLU A 18 7.32 0.00 3.31
C GLU A 18 7.39 -0.16 4.82
N GLU A 19 7.49 0.94 5.56
CA GLU A 19 7.49 0.95 7.04
C GLU A 19 6.27 0.21 7.62
N VAL A 20 5.07 0.53 7.12
CA VAL A 20 3.84 -0.13 7.58
C VAL A 20 3.88 -1.65 7.35
N ARG A 21 4.49 -2.12 6.26
CA ARG A 21 4.59 -3.57 6.00
C ARG A 21 5.59 -4.24 6.93
N GLU A 22 6.69 -3.57 7.24
CA GLU A 22 7.68 -4.06 8.20
C GLU A 22 7.07 -4.18 9.59
N ASP A 23 6.37 -3.13 10.06
CA ASP A 23 5.67 -3.13 11.34
C ASP A 23 4.61 -4.25 11.41
N LEU A 24 3.81 -4.40 10.35
CA LEU A 24 2.80 -5.46 10.30
C LEU A 24 3.42 -6.86 10.34
N ALA A 25 4.57 -7.07 9.68
CA ALA A 25 5.27 -8.35 9.72
C ALA A 25 5.87 -8.64 11.10
N GLU A 26 6.33 -7.60 11.82
CA GLU A 26 6.78 -7.72 13.20
C GLU A 26 5.62 -8.09 14.15
N ASP A 27 4.50 -7.38 14.04
CA ASP A 27 3.35 -7.52 14.94
C ASP A 27 2.52 -8.80 14.70
N LEU A 28 2.29 -9.14 13.44
CA LEU A 28 1.38 -10.22 13.04
C LEU A 28 2.13 -11.48 12.58
N GLY A 29 3.43 -11.37 12.32
CA GLY A 29 4.27 -12.44 11.79
C GLY A 29 4.09 -12.65 10.28
N GLY A 30 5.15 -13.07 9.59
CA GLY A 30 5.15 -13.25 8.14
C GLY A 30 6.29 -12.47 7.50
N GLU A 31 6.22 -12.27 6.19
CA GLU A 31 7.13 -11.40 5.46
C GLU A 31 6.44 -10.05 5.16
N PRO A 32 7.14 -8.91 5.17
CA PRO A 32 6.54 -7.61 4.81
C PRO A 32 5.79 -7.63 3.46
N ASP A 33 6.25 -8.45 2.52
CA ASP A 33 5.63 -8.62 1.19
C ASP A 33 4.25 -9.30 1.24
N ASP A 34 3.92 -10.02 2.32
CA ASP A 34 2.59 -10.60 2.55
C ASP A 34 1.52 -9.51 2.74
N TYR A 35 1.93 -8.34 3.25
CA TYR A 35 1.06 -7.17 3.49
C TYR A 35 1.05 -6.19 2.30
N HIS A 36 1.57 -6.59 1.14
CA HIS A 36 1.57 -5.76 -0.04
C HIS A 36 0.16 -5.64 -0.63
N SER A 37 -0.53 -4.55 -0.29
CA SER A 37 -1.90 -4.26 -0.72
C SER A 37 -2.11 -4.34 -2.24
N GLU A 38 -1.18 -3.84 -3.05
CA GLU A 38 -1.33 -3.91 -4.52
C GLU A 38 -1.32 -5.35 -5.05
N ARG A 39 -0.61 -6.29 -4.40
CA ARG A 39 -0.65 -7.71 -4.76
C ARG A 39 -2.04 -8.27 -4.45
N TYR A 40 -2.54 -7.97 -3.25
CA TYR A 40 -3.87 -8.39 -2.81
C TYR A 40 -4.97 -7.90 -3.75
N PHE A 41 -4.95 -6.61 -4.13
CA PHE A 41 -5.97 -6.04 -5.02
C PHE A 41 -5.82 -6.48 -6.48
N ARG A 42 -4.59 -6.66 -6.97
CA ARG A 42 -4.34 -7.25 -8.30
C ARG A 42 -4.92 -8.66 -8.38
N ASP A 43 -4.74 -9.47 -7.35
CA ASP A 43 -5.22 -10.85 -7.32
C ASP A 43 -6.77 -10.92 -7.20
N LEU A 44 -7.39 -9.89 -6.62
CA LEU A 44 -8.85 -9.70 -6.59
C LEU A 44 -9.43 -9.09 -7.88
N GLY A 45 -8.61 -8.81 -8.89
CA GLY A 45 -9.03 -8.19 -10.16
C GLY A 45 -9.29 -6.69 -10.08
N GLY A 46 -8.85 -6.03 -9.01
CA GLY A 46 -8.83 -4.57 -8.89
C GLY A 46 -7.60 -4.01 -9.60
N ASP A 47 -7.83 -3.08 -10.54
CA ASP A 47 -6.75 -2.25 -11.07
C ASP A 47 -6.23 -1.35 -9.94
N ALA A 48 -4.91 -1.14 -9.85
CA ALA A 48 -4.26 -0.37 -8.78
C ALA A 48 -4.72 1.10 -8.67
N GLY A 49 -5.58 1.57 -9.58
CA GLY A 49 -6.25 2.86 -9.56
C GLY A 49 -7.74 2.86 -9.15
N GLU A 50 -8.37 1.70 -8.97
CA GLU A 50 -9.77 1.60 -8.51
C GLU A 50 -9.83 1.82 -6.99
N ALA A 51 -10.86 2.52 -6.50
CA ALA A 51 -11.04 2.78 -5.08
C ALA A 51 -11.00 1.47 -4.28
N VAL A 52 -10.15 1.43 -3.26
CA VAL A 52 -10.10 0.31 -2.31
C VAL A 52 -11.52 0.08 -1.75
N PRO A 53 -12.07 -1.13 -1.81
CA PRO A 53 -13.33 -1.42 -1.11
C PRO A 53 -13.15 -1.08 0.36
N ASP A 54 -14.14 -0.42 0.96
CA ASP A 54 -14.08 0.16 2.32
C ASP A 54 -13.97 -0.89 3.44
N GLY A 55 -13.85 -2.17 3.10
CA GLY A 55 -13.69 -3.27 4.04
C GLY A 55 -14.90 -3.47 4.95
N GLY A 56 -16.09 -3.00 4.57
CA GLY A 56 -17.33 -3.16 5.34
C GLY A 56 -18.05 -4.49 5.09
N GLU A 57 -18.57 -5.09 6.17
CA GLU A 57 -19.60 -6.15 6.13
C GLU A 57 -20.96 -5.63 5.64
#